data_AF-W7DFC3-F1
#
_entry.id   AF-W7DFC3-F1
#
_cell.length_a   1.000
_cell.length_b   1.000
_cell.length_c   1.000
_cell.angle_alpha   90.00
_cell.angle_beta   90.00
_cell.angle_gamma   90.00
#
_symmetry.space_group_name_H-M   'P 1'
#
loop_
_entity.id
_entity.type
_entity.pdbx_description
1 polymer ?
#
loop_
_entity_poly.entity_id
_entity_poly.type
_entity_poly.pdbx_seq_one_letter_code
_entity_poly.pdbx_strand_id
1 'polypeptide(L)' 'MFKRPPGHFAGRLIQESHLQGFQIGGAQVSEKHAGFIVNVGGATATDYMKVIKHVQETVKRNFDVDLETEVRIIGEDA' A
#
# COMPACT_ATOMS: atom_id res chain seq x y z
N MET A 1 4.15 5.16 -4.58
CA MET A 1 4.44 4.18 -3.51
C MET A 1 4.77 2.81 -4.08
N PHE A 2 3.99 2.34 -5.06
CA PHE A 2 4.24 1.10 -5.78
C PHE A 2 4.68 1.39 -7.21
N LYS A 3 5.55 0.55 -7.76
CA LYS A 3 5.90 0.57 -9.18
C LYS A 3 4.67 0.23 -10.01
N ARG A 4 4.69 0.63 -11.28
CA ARG A 4 3.63 0.27 -12.22
C ARG A 4 3.84 -1.18 -12.70
N PRO A 5 2.93 -2.12 -12.37
CA PRO A 5 2.98 -3.46 -12.96
C PRO A 5 2.72 -3.41 -14.48
N PRO A 6 3.35 -4.30 -15.28
CA PRO A 6 3.10 -4.37 -16.72
C PRO A 6 1.60 -4.51 -17.03
N GLY A 7 1.08 -3.67 -17.93
CA GLY A 7 -0.33 -3.73 -18.34
C GLY A 7 -1.35 -3.12 -17.36
N HIS A 8 -0.95 -2.75 -16.14
CA HIS A 8 -1.87 -2.25 -15.12
C HIS A 8 -1.41 -0.91 -14.53
N PHE A 9 -2.27 -0.29 -13.70
CA PHE A 9 -1.95 0.86 -12.87
C PHE A 9 -2.11 0.45 -11.41
N ALA A 10 -1.06 0.57 -10.60
CA ALA A 10 -1.09 0.14 -9.20
C ALA A 10 -2.24 0.80 -8.42
N GLY A 11 -2.43 2.12 -8.57
CA GLY A 11 -3.53 2.83 -7.92
C GLY A 11 -4.92 2.29 -8.29
N ARG A 12 -5.10 1.86 -9.55
CA ARG A 12 -6.37 1.27 -10.01
C ARG A 12 -6.62 -0.10 -9.37
N LEU A 13 -5.61 -0.97 -9.32
CA LEU A 13 -5.73 -2.29 -8.66
C LEU A 13 -6.05 -2.18 -7.17
N ILE A 14 -5.45 -1.18 -6.49
CA ILE A 14 -5.71 -0.91 -5.08
C ILE A 14 -7.13 -0.38 -4.87
N GLN A 15 -7.60 0.50 -5.77
CA GLN A 15 -8.96 1.03 -5.73
C GLN A 15 -10.00 -0.06 -6.02
N GLU A 16 -9.79 -0.90 -7.03
CA GLU A 16 -10.68 -2.04 -7.36
C GLU A 16 -10.63 -3.13 -6.27
N SER A 17 -9.57 -3.15 -5.44
CA SER A 17 -9.51 -3.99 -4.24
C SER A 17 -10.23 -3.40 -3.02
N HIS A 18 -10.91 -2.25 -3.16
CA HIS A 18 -11.60 -1.54 -2.08
C HIS A 18 -10.71 -1.20 -0.88
N LEU A 19 -9.43 -0.91 -1.14
CA LEU A 19 -8.44 -0.63 -0.09
C LEU A 19 -8.30 0.86 0.25
N GLN A 20 -8.99 1.77 -0.46
CA GLN A 20 -8.99 3.19 -0.09
C GLN A 20 -9.62 3.38 1.31
N GLY A 21 -8.94 4.13 2.18
CA GLY A 21 -9.34 4.29 3.57
C GLY A 21 -8.88 3.15 4.51
N PHE A 22 -8.30 2.06 3.99
CA PHE A 22 -7.76 0.99 4.82
C PHE A 22 -6.64 1.52 5.71
N GLN A 23 -6.72 1.25 7.01
CA GLN A 23 -5.85 1.84 8.03
C GLN A 23 -5.31 0.77 8.99
N ILE A 24 -4.04 0.90 9.36
CA ILE A 24 -3.41 0.19 10.47
C ILE A 24 -2.62 1.21 11.29
N GLY A 25 -2.90 1.29 12.60
CA GLY A 25 -2.29 2.31 13.46
C GLY A 25 -2.56 3.71 12.92
N GLY A 26 -1.52 4.50 12.71
CA GLY A 26 -1.62 5.83 12.10
C GLY A 26 -1.48 5.87 10.57
N ALA A 27 -1.19 4.75 9.91
CA ALA A 27 -0.97 4.69 8.46
C ALA A 27 -2.26 4.27 7.73
N GLN A 28 -2.64 5.01 6.69
CA GLN A 28 -3.87 4.76 5.92
C GLN A 28 -3.64 4.87 4.42
N VAL A 29 -4.26 4.00 3.61
CA VAL A 29 -4.34 4.18 2.16
C VAL A 29 -5.21 5.40 1.85
N SER A 30 -4.66 6.39 1.12
CA SER A 30 -5.35 7.64 0.84
C SER A 30 -6.69 7.44 0.13
N GLU A 31 -7.74 8.04 0.68
CA GLU A 31 -9.07 8.09 0.06
C GLU A 31 -9.08 8.91 -1.24
N LYS A 32 -8.15 9.86 -1.39
CA LYS A 32 -8.05 10.70 -2.59
C LYS A 32 -7.26 10.02 -3.71
N HIS A 33 -6.21 9.26 -3.36
CA HIS A 33 -5.35 8.60 -4.35
C HIS A 33 -4.78 7.28 -3.81
N ALA A 34 -5.40 6.16 -4.19
CA ALA A 34 -5.10 4.81 -3.68
C ALA A 34 -3.62 4.37 -3.79
N GLY A 35 -2.82 5.00 -4.65
CA GLY A 35 -1.37 4.77 -4.75
C GLY A 35 -0.50 5.38 -3.63
N PHE A 36 -1.09 6.06 -2.65
CA PHE A 36 -0.40 6.67 -1.51
C PHE A 36 -0.90 6.11 -0.19
N ILE A 37 0.03 5.88 0.74
CA ILE A 37 -0.28 5.68 2.15
C ILE A 37 0.10 6.97 2.87
N VAL A 38 -0.83 7.50 3.66
CA VAL A 38 -0.73 8.76 4.39
C VAL A 38 -0.69 8.50 5.90
N ASN A 39 -0.02 9.39 6.62
CA ASN A 39 -0.09 9.41 8.08
C ASN A 39 -1.31 10.22 8.51
N VAL A 40 -2.33 9.55 9.07
CA VAL A 40 -3.52 10.21 9.62
C VAL A 40 -3.37 10.57 11.10
N GLY A 41 -2.25 10.20 11.72
CA GLY A 41 -1.88 10.56 13.09
C GLY A 41 -1.07 9.47 13.75
N GLY A 42 0.17 9.79 14.17
CA GLY A 42 1.01 8.88 14.96
C GLY A 42 1.49 7.62 14.23
N ALA A 43 1.48 7.60 12.88
CA ALA A 43 1.95 6.43 12.13
C ALA A 43 3.42 6.09 12.42
N THR A 44 3.68 4.82 12.69
CA THR A 44 5.03 4.27 12.81
C THR A 44 5.49 3.62 11.51
N ALA A 45 6.80 3.41 11.34
CA ALA A 45 7.33 2.67 10.18
C ALA A 45 6.69 1.27 10.08
N THR A 46 6.49 0.60 11.21
CA THR A 46 5.82 -0.70 11.30
C THR A 46 4.39 -0.65 10.77
N ASP A 47 3.65 0.43 11.03
CA ASP A 47 2.29 0.60 10.49
C ASP A 47 2.31 0.70 8.97
N TYR A 48 3.22 1.51 8.41
CA TYR A 48 3.40 1.59 6.96
C TYR A 48 3.72 0.22 6.35
N MET A 49 4.64 -0.53 6.96
CA MET A 49 5.01 -1.86 6.48
C MET A 49 3.83 -2.84 6.48
N LYS A 50 2.98 -2.80 7.52
CA LYS A 50 1.78 -3.62 7.60
C LYS A 50 0.74 -3.24 6.53
N VAL A 51 0.51 -1.94 6.31
CA VAL A 51 -0.41 -1.48 5.26
C VAL A 51 0.11 -1.87 3.87
N ILE A 52 1.40 -1.65 3.59
CA ILE A 52 2.04 -2.04 2.33
C ILE A 52 1.85 -3.54 2.08
N LYS A 53 2.18 -4.38 3.05
CA LYS A 53 2.07 -5.84 2.94
C LYS A 53 0.63 -6.27 2.67
N HIS A 54 -0.33 -5.71 3.40
CA HIS A 54 -1.75 -6.02 3.19
C HIS A 54 -2.24 -5.64 1.80
N VAL A 55 -1.79 -4.48 1.29
CA VAL A 55 -2.10 -4.03 -0.08
C VAL A 55 -1.54 -5.01 -1.12
N GLN A 56 -0.29 -5.43 -0.97
CA GLN A 56 0.35 -6.38 -1.88
C GLN A 56 -0.38 -7.73 -1.88
N GLU A 57 -0.64 -8.30 -0.70
CA GLU A 57 -1.34 -9.58 -0.54
C GLU A 57 -2.75 -9.55 -1.14
N THR A 58 -3.49 -8.47 -0.91
CA THR A 58 -4.86 -8.33 -1.41
C THR A 58 -4.89 -8.17 -2.93
N VAL A 59 -4.01 -7.35 -3.50
CA VAL A 59 -3.93 -7.19 -4.96
C VAL A 59 -3.47 -8.49 -5.62
N LYS A 60 -2.50 -9.20 -5.04
CA LYS A 60 -2.08 -10.52 -5.52
C LYS A 60 -3.24 -11.52 -5.49
N ARG A 61 -4.00 -11.57 -4.41
CA ARG A 61 -5.16 -12.47 -4.30
C ARG A 61 -6.26 -12.15 -5.33
N ASN A 62 -6.52 -10.86 -5.58
CA ASN A 62 -7.64 -10.44 -6.42
C ASN A 62 -7.31 -10.49 -7.93
N PHE A 63 -6.06 -10.21 -8.30
CA PHE A 63 -5.66 -10.02 -9.70
C PHE A 63 -4.49 -10.90 -10.15
N ASP A 64 -3.91 -11.69 -9.24
CA ASP A 64 -2.67 -12.45 -9.44
C ASP A 64 -1.46 -11.56 -9.84
N VAL A 65 -1.51 -10.27 -9.51
CA VAL A 65 -0.45 -9.29 -9.81
C VAL A 65 0.41 -9.03 -8.59
N ASP A 66 1.72 -9.19 -8.74
CA ASP A 66 2.70 -8.80 -7.72
C ASP A 66 2.97 -7.29 -7.79
N LEU A 67 2.60 -6.57 -6.72
CA LEU A 67 2.91 -5.15 -6.57
C LEU A 67 4.27 -4.98 -5.89
N GLU A 68 5.22 -4.36 -6.59
CA GLU A 68 6.51 -3.96 -6.01
C GLU A 68 6.45 -2.56 -5.42
N THR A 69 7.05 -2.35 -4.26
CA THR A 69 7.26 -1.01 -3.70
C THR A 69 8.32 -0.25 -4.50
N GLU A 70 8.06 1.02 -4.81
CA GLU A 70 9.03 1.94 -5.41
C GLU A 70 9.83 2.69 -4.33
N VAL A 71 9.24 2.83 -3.14
CA VAL A 71 9.88 3.47 -1.99
C VAL A 71 11.01 2.58 -1.44
N ARG A 72 12.15 3.21 -1.11
CA ARG A 72 13.23 2.57 -0.38
C ARG A 72 12.91 2.59 1.11
N ILE A 73 12.82 1.40 1.70
CA ILE A 73 12.72 1.23 3.15
C ILE A 73 14.15 1.12 3.67
N ILE A 74 14.54 2.00 4.58
CA ILE A 74 15.88 2.06 5.17
C ILE A 74 15.70 1.98 6.68
N GLY A 75 16.48 1.13 7.33
CA GLY A 75 16.39 0.83 8.77
C GLY A 75 16.54 -0.67 9.01
N GLU A 76 16.77 -1.04 10.27
CA GLU A 76 16.80 -2.43 10.72
C GLU A 76 15.51 -2.74 11.47
N ASP A 77 15.04 -3.98 11.38
CA ASP A 77 13.95 -4.45 12.22
C ASP A 77 14.40 -4.39 13.69
N ALA A 78 13.54 -3.87 14.56
CA ALA A 78 13.81 -3.71 15.99
C ALA A 78 13.75 -5.04 16.76
#